data_AF-A0A919ZVJ2-F1
#
_entry.id   AF-A0A919ZVJ2-F1
#
_cell.length_a   1.000
_cell.length_b   1.000
_cell.length_c   1.000
_cell.angle_alpha   90.00
_cell.angle_beta   90.00
_cell.angle_gamma   90.00
#
_symmetry.space_group_name_H-M   'P 1'
#
loop_
_entity.id
_entity.type
_entity.pdbx_description
1 polymer ?
#
loop_
_entity_poly.entity_id
_entity_poly.type
_entity_poly.pdbx_seq_one_letter_code
_entity_poly.pdbx_strand_id
1 'polypeptide(L)' 'MSWEQFKDFSQSLADKKINFIIEPYLRFKDKPGEQLTMFLKDPFGNAIEFKAFKNDKDLFKAL' A
#
# COMPACT_ATOMS: atom_id res chain seq x y z
N MET A 1 -8.27 4.61 -1.83
CA MET A 1 -7.97 4.61 -0.38
C MET A 1 -7.17 5.86 -0.09
N SER A 2 -7.49 6.61 0.96
CA SER A 2 -6.65 7.74 1.39
C SER A 2 -5.37 7.25 2.06
N TRP A 3 -4.36 8.12 2.18
CA TRP A 3 -3.14 7.79 2.92
C TRP A 3 -3.37 7.52 4.41
N GLU A 4 -4.36 8.19 5.00
CA GLU A 4 -4.77 7.96 6.38
C GLU A 4 -5.36 6.56 6.55
N GLN A 5 -6.33 6.19 5.71
CA GLN A 5 -6.92 4.85 5.71
C GLN A 5 -5.87 3.75 5.50
N PHE A 6 -4.89 4.00 4.64
CA PHE A 6 -3.78 3.08 4.43
C PHE A 6 -2.92 2.91 5.68
N LYS A 7 -2.57 4.00 6.35
CA LYS A 7 -1.79 3.97 7.60
C LYS A 7 -2.54 3.25 8.70
N ASP A 8 -3.80 3.59 8.94
CA ASP A 8 -4.64 2.97 9.96
C ASP A 8 -4.79 1.47 9.70
N PHE A 9 -5.03 1.08 8.45
CA PHE A 9 -5.13 -0.33 8.08
C PHE A 9 -3.80 -1.06 8.29
N SER A 10 -2.68 -0.47 7.86
CA SER A 10 -1.35 -1.05 8.04
C SER A 10 -0.99 -1.23 9.53
N GLN A 11 -1.35 -0.26 10.38
CA GLN A 11 -1.15 -0.36 11.81
C GLN A 11 -2.01 -1.47 12.41
N SER A 12 -3.30 -1.55 12.03
CA SER A 12 -4.19 -2.62 12.49
C SER A 12 -3.68 -4.02 12.11
N LEU A 13 -3.07 -4.18 10.93
CA LEU A 13 -2.43 -5.43 10.53
C LEU A 13 -1.19 -5.75 11.37
N ALA A 14 -0.35 -4.75 11.66
CA ALA A 14 0.81 -4.91 12.52
C ALA A 14 0.42 -5.28 13.96
N ASP A 15 -0.61 -4.64 14.52
CA ASP A 15 -1.14 -4.93 15.87
C ASP A 15 -1.67 -6.37 15.96
N LYS A 16 -2.25 -6.88 14.87
CA LYS A 16 -2.70 -8.28 14.72
C LYS A 16 -1.56 -9.25 14.39
N LYS A 17 -0.32 -8.78 14.31
CA LYS A 17 0.88 -9.58 13.99
C LYS A 17 0.76 -10.30 12.64
N ILE A 18 0.13 -9.66 11.67
CA ILE A 18 0.11 -10.15 10.29
C ILE A 18 1.47 -9.85 9.64
N ASN A 19 2.09 -10.87 9.06
CA ASN A 19 3.39 -10.72 8.41
C ASN A 19 3.24 -10.07 7.03
N PHE A 20 3.99 -9.01 6.80
CA PHE A 20 4.13 -8.39 5.49
C PHE A 20 5.16 -9.14 4.64
N ILE A 21 4.91 -9.29 3.35
CA ILE A 21 5.95 -9.64 2.37
C ILE A 21 6.84 -8.42 2.16
N ILE A 22 6.22 -7.24 2.05
CA ILE A 22 6.88 -5.94 2.00
C ILE A 22 6.11 -5.02 2.93
N GLU A 23 6.80 -4.48 3.94
CA GLU A 23 6.25 -3.54 4.91
C GLU A 23 5.74 -2.25 4.23
N PRO A 24 4.84 -1.50 4.88
CA PRO A 24 4.32 -0.24 4.33
C PRO A 24 5.42 0.80 4.09
N TYR A 25 5.54 1.31 2.87
CA TYR A 25 6.50 2.36 2.53
C TYR A 25 6.02 3.32 1.43
N LEU A 26 6.69 4.46 1.32
CA LEU A 26 6.45 5.47 0.28
C LEU A 26 7.23 5.13 -0.99
N ARG A 27 6.53 5.04 -2.12
CA ARG A 27 7.11 4.82 -3.45
C ARG A 27 6.93 6.07 -4.31
N PHE A 28 7.92 6.35 -5.16
CA PHE A 28 7.93 7.50 -6.06
C PHE A 28 7.77 8.85 -5.35
N LYS A 29 8.43 9.03 -4.20
CA LYS A 29 8.43 10.29 -3.45
C LYS A 29 8.70 11.49 -4.37
N ASP A 30 7.84 12.51 -4.28
CA ASP A 30 7.89 13.74 -5.07
C ASP A 30 7.87 13.55 -6.60
N LYS A 31 7.38 12.40 -7.09
CA LYS A 31 7.24 12.07 -8.51
C LYS A 31 5.77 11.73 -8.85
N PRO A 32 5.35 11.81 -10.13
CA PRO A 32 4.04 11.31 -10.54
C PRO A 32 3.85 9.85 -10.11
N GLY A 33 2.68 9.52 -9.58
CA GLY A 33 2.41 8.20 -9.01
C GLY A 33 2.94 8.01 -7.58
N GLU A 34 3.26 9.09 -6.86
CA GLU A 34 3.61 9.03 -5.44
C GLU A 34 2.52 8.30 -4.65
N GLN A 35 2.90 7.21 -3.98
CA GLN A 35 1.95 6.30 -3.35
C GLN A 35 2.55 5.61 -2.12
N LEU A 36 1.70 5.27 -1.17
CA LEU A 36 2.02 4.27 -0.15
C LEU A 36 1.69 2.89 -0.69
N THR A 37 2.55 1.91 -0.40
CA THR A 37 2.33 0.53 -0.83
C THR A 37 2.82 -0.48 0.21
N MET A 38 2.15 -1.63 0.29
CA MET A 38 2.52 -2.77 1.13
C MET A 38 2.04 -4.06 0.46
N PHE A 39 2.65 -5.19 0.84
CA PHE A 39 2.30 -6.50 0.29
C PHE A 39 2.04 -7.50 1.41
N LEU A 40 0.95 -8.25 1.28
CA LEU A 40 0.58 -9.37 2.14
C LEU A 40 0.60 -10.67 1.35
N LYS A 41 0.76 -11.79 2.06
CA LYS A 41 0.54 -13.13 1.49
C LYS A 41 -0.84 -13.62 1.92
N ASP A 42 -1.66 -14.03 0.97
CA ASP A 42 -2.93 -14.69 1.28
C ASP A 42 -2.69 -16.16 1.70
N PRO A 43 -3.73 -16.88 2.20
CA PRO A 43 -3.60 -18.28 2.60
C PRO A 43 -3.23 -19.25 1.46
N PHE A 44 -3.42 -18.87 0.20
CA PHE A 44 -3.09 -19.66 -0.99
C PHE A 44 -1.69 -19.34 -1.52
N GLY A 45 -1.01 -18.36 -0.91
CA GLY A 45 0.33 -17.94 -1.23
C GLY A 45 0.45 -16.83 -2.26
N ASN A 46 -0.66 -16.21 -2.67
CA ASN A 46 -0.65 -15.07 -3.58
C ASN A 46 -0.21 -13.80 -2.85
N ALA A 47 0.54 -12.96 -3.56
CA ALA A 47 0.89 -11.62 -3.08
C ALA A 47 -0.27 -10.65 -3.37
N ILE A 48 -0.82 -10.04 -2.32
CA ILE A 48 -1.84 -9.00 -2.41
C ILE A 48 -1.17 -7.66 -2.15
N GLU A 49 -1.23 -6.77 -3.13
CA GLU A 49 -0.71 -5.41 -3.02
C GLU A 49 -1.82 -4.44 -2.60
N PHE A 50 -1.56 -3.65 -1.56
CA PHE A 50 -2.39 -2.51 -1.20
C PHE A 50 -1.68 -1.23 -1.61
N LYS A 51 -2.44 -0.26 -2.14
CA LYS A 51 -1.92 1.05 -2.59
C LYS A 51 -2.82 2.17 -2.11
N ALA A 52 -2.20 3.30 -1.78
CA ALA A 52 -2.87 4.58 -1.65
C ALA A 52 -2.06 5.65 -2.39
N PHE A 53 -2.61 6.15 -3.49
CA PHE A 53 -1.99 7.22 -4.27
C PHE A 53 -2.19 8.56 -3.57
N LYS A 54 -1.21 9.45 -3.68
CA LYS A 54 -1.34 10.83 -3.21
C LYS A 54 -2.35 11.62 -4.02
N ASN A 55 -2.49 11.27 -5.30
CA ASN A 55 -3.42 11.87 -6.24
C ASN A 55 -4.17 10.79 -7.02
N ASP A 56 -5.50 10.79 -6.95
CA ASP A 56 -6.35 9.79 -7.62
C ASP A 56 -6.19 9.80 -9.15
N LYS A 57 -5.76 10.94 -9.73
CA LYS A 57 -5.49 11.03 -11.16
C LYS A 57 -4.36 10.10 -11.61
N ASP A 58 -3.46 9.73 -10.70
CA ASP A 58 -2.36 8.83 -11.00
C ASP A 58 -2.78 7.35 -10.99
N LEU A 59 -4.02 7.03 -10.58
CA LEU A 59 -4.51 5.65 -10.48
C LEU A 59 -4.61 4.93 -11.84
N PHE A 60 -4.97 5.66 -12.89
CA PHE A 60 -5.16 5.12 -14.25
C PHE A 60 -4.22 5.73 -15.28
N LYS A 61 -3.25 6.53 -14.82
CA LYS A 61 -2.29 7.14 -15.72
C LYS A 61 -1.35 6.05 -16.21
N ALA A 62 -1.47 5.70 -17.48
CA ALA A 62 -0.48 4.85 -18.14
C ALA A 62 0.88 5.56 -18.09
N LEU A 63 1.93 4.78 -17.83
CA LEU A 63 3.32 5.23 -17.87
C LEU A 63 3.66 5.86 -19.22
#